data_AF-A0AAN1PRB6-F1
#
_entry.id   AF-A0AAN1PRB6-F1
#
_cell.length_a   1.000
_cell.length_b   1.000
_cell.length_c   1.000
_cell.angle_alpha   90.00
_cell.angle_beta   90.00
_cell.angle_gamma   90.00
#
_symmetry.space_group_name_H-M   'P 1'
#
loop_
_entity.id
_entity.type
_entity.pdbx_description
1 polymer ?
#
loop_
_entity_poly.entity_id
_entity_poly.type
_entity_poly.pdbx_seq_one_letter_code
_entity_poly.pdbx_strand_id
1 'polypeptide(L)'
;MVHEIEAERGQLSVGSKVRLSVDKEYQQSLSRGHSAGHLAYLALNKVLAQGYWRKDADRKDPHGYYDFNSYAQESSFVTPECCLDTYRLGKTLRKRGLNSADVVENIQEIESEVNVQLEHWLARGSEIFMNCHGEYLTDSRYWQCDLGEVSTAIIPCGGTHAAGLFEMKEIAVTLVLLDEQTIEMHTQVTPNREK
;
A
#
# COMPACT_ATOMS: atom_id res chain seq x y z
N MET A 1 22.85 7.17 -0.28
CA MET A 1 22.22 7.55 1.01
C MET A 1 22.82 8.87 1.44
N VAL A 2 21.98 9.84 1.78
CA VAL A 2 22.39 11.17 2.26
C VAL A 2 21.61 11.42 3.54
N HIS A 3 22.27 11.91 4.58
CA HIS A 3 21.63 12.31 5.84
C HIS A 3 21.79 13.81 6.00
N GLU A 4 20.68 14.53 6.01
CA GLU A 4 20.66 15.91 6.46
C GLU A 4 20.76 15.93 7.98
N ILE A 5 21.62 16.80 8.50
CA ILE A 5 21.89 16.93 9.92
C ILE A 5 21.90 18.40 10.29
N GLU A 6 21.30 18.73 11.41
CA GLU A 6 21.52 20.02 12.05
C GLU A 6 22.85 19.95 12.80
N ALA A 7 23.92 20.44 12.17
CA ALA A 7 25.25 20.46 12.77
C ALA A 7 25.96 21.77 12.40
N GLU A 8 26.75 22.29 13.35
CA GLU A 8 27.63 23.41 13.06
C GLU A 8 28.77 22.98 12.14
N ARG A 9 29.22 23.88 11.26
CA ARG A 9 30.31 23.60 10.33
C ARG A 9 31.57 23.20 11.10
N GLY A 10 32.05 21.97 10.89
CA GLY A 10 33.24 21.43 11.54
C GLY A 10 32.97 20.48 12.73
N GLN A 11 31.71 20.28 13.14
CA GLN A 11 31.36 19.27 14.16
C GLN A 11 31.59 17.83 13.70
N LEU A 12 31.58 17.59 12.38
CA LEU A 12 31.89 16.30 11.78
C LEU A 12 33.01 16.46 10.77
N SER A 13 33.96 15.54 10.80
CA SER A 13 35.04 15.43 9.84
C SER A 13 34.98 14.06 9.17
N VAL A 14 35.62 13.95 8.00
CA VAL A 14 35.75 12.67 7.31
C VAL A 14 36.50 11.70 8.22
N GLY A 15 35.94 10.51 8.42
CA GLY A 15 36.48 9.50 9.33
C GLY A 15 35.92 9.55 10.75
N SER A 16 35.09 10.55 11.09
CA SER A 16 34.37 10.56 12.37
C SER A 16 33.54 9.28 12.54
N LYS A 17 33.68 8.65 13.71
CA LYS A 17 32.77 7.57 14.12
C LYS A 17 31.50 8.21 14.66
N VAL A 18 30.37 7.84 14.08
CA VAL A 18 29.05 8.31 14.48
C VAL A 18 28.19 7.15 14.95
N ARG A 19 27.20 7.45 15.78
CA ARG A 19 26.12 6.51 16.12
C ARG A 19 24.87 6.96 15.37
N LEU A 20 24.25 6.02 14.65
CA LEU A 20 22.93 6.23 14.07
C LEU A 20 21.89 5.70 15.05
N SER A 21 20.85 6.49 15.26
CA SER A 21 19.66 6.08 16.02
C SER A 21 18.45 6.50 15.20
N VAL A 22 17.44 5.65 15.17
CA VAL A 22 16.16 5.91 14.50
C VAL A 22 15.09 5.98 15.57
N ASP A 23 14.16 6.91 15.44
CA ASP A 23 12.92 6.90 16.22
C ASP A 23 12.11 5.66 15.82
N LYS A 24 12.09 4.67 16.73
CA LYS A 24 11.50 3.36 16.44
C LYS A 24 9.98 3.44 16.33
N GLU A 25 9.33 4.26 17.15
CA GLU A 25 7.87 4.39 17.15
C GLU A 25 7.41 5.08 15.85
N TYR A 26 8.11 6.14 15.44
CA TYR A 26 7.86 6.80 14.16
C TYR A 26 8.14 5.88 12.96
N GLN A 27 9.23 5.11 13.00
CA GLN A 27 9.52 4.14 11.93
C GLN A 27 8.45 3.04 11.84
N GLN A 28 7.91 2.59 12.97
CA GLN A 28 6.83 1.60 13.00
C GLN A 28 5.50 2.16 12.49
N SER A 29 5.17 3.42 12.79
CA SER A 29 3.93 4.05 12.28
C SER A 29 3.95 4.22 10.76
N LEU A 30 5.11 4.58 10.18
CA LEU A 30 5.30 4.58 8.72
C LEU A 30 5.19 3.16 8.15
N SER A 31 5.75 2.17 8.83
CA SER A 31 5.73 0.77 8.37
C SER A 31 4.32 0.18 8.35
N ARG A 32 3.47 0.55 9.32
CA ARG A 32 2.05 0.22 9.33
C ARG A 32 1.29 0.90 8.20
N GLY A 33 1.46 2.22 8.04
CA GLY A 33 0.84 2.96 6.92
C GLY A 33 1.20 2.37 5.56
N HIS A 34 2.48 2.04 5.34
CA HIS A 34 2.94 1.41 4.10
C HIS A 34 2.38 0.01 3.86
N SER A 35 2.28 -0.81 4.92
CA SER A 35 1.67 -2.14 4.82
C SER A 35 0.17 -2.05 4.52
N ALA A 36 -0.52 -1.10 5.15
CA ALA A 36 -1.93 -0.84 4.91
C ALA A 36 -2.18 -0.36 3.47
N GLY A 37 -1.30 0.46 2.89
CA GLY A 37 -1.38 0.85 1.48
C GLY A 37 -1.36 -0.36 0.53
N HIS A 38 -0.48 -1.35 0.77
CA HIS A 38 -0.48 -2.59 -0.01
C HIS A 38 -1.80 -3.38 0.12
N LEU A 39 -2.31 -3.50 1.35
CA LEU A 39 -3.56 -4.20 1.60
C LEU A 39 -4.75 -3.48 0.94
N ALA A 40 -4.80 -2.15 1.04
CA ALA A 40 -5.87 -1.33 0.50
C ALA A 40 -5.98 -1.45 -1.02
N TYR A 41 -4.86 -1.36 -1.77
CA TYR A 41 -4.96 -1.49 -3.22
C TYR A 41 -5.26 -2.93 -3.66
N LEU A 42 -4.80 -3.95 -2.93
CA LEU A 42 -5.16 -5.34 -3.22
C LEU A 42 -6.66 -5.56 -3.03
N ALA A 43 -7.24 -4.99 -1.97
CA ALA A 43 -8.68 -5.03 -1.72
C ALA A 43 -9.44 -4.29 -2.82
N LEU A 44 -8.97 -3.10 -3.23
CA LEU A 44 -9.55 -2.34 -4.34
C LEU A 44 -9.50 -3.10 -5.66
N ASN A 45 -8.37 -3.72 -6.01
CA ASN A 45 -8.26 -4.57 -7.20
C ASN A 45 -9.29 -5.71 -7.18
N LYS A 46 -9.44 -6.40 -6.04
CA LYS A 46 -10.40 -7.48 -5.85
C LYS A 46 -11.84 -7.01 -6.02
N VAL A 47 -12.22 -5.90 -5.39
CA VAL A 47 -13.56 -5.32 -5.49
C VAL A 47 -13.87 -4.91 -6.93
N LEU A 48 -12.96 -4.17 -7.58
CA LEU A 48 -13.15 -3.71 -8.95
C LEU A 48 -13.32 -4.89 -9.93
N ALA A 49 -12.62 -6.01 -9.69
CA ALA A 49 -12.71 -7.20 -10.54
C ALA A 49 -14.10 -7.87 -10.55
N GLN A 50 -14.98 -7.57 -9.59
CA GLN A 50 -16.31 -8.21 -9.48
C GLN A 50 -17.34 -7.66 -10.47
N GLY A 51 -17.13 -6.45 -11.02
CA GLY A 51 -18.13 -5.84 -11.91
C GLY A 51 -17.68 -4.62 -12.72
N TYR A 52 -16.51 -4.06 -12.43
CA TYR A 52 -16.09 -2.78 -13.02
C TYR A 52 -15.20 -2.93 -14.26
N TRP A 53 -14.88 -4.15 -14.66
CA TRP A 53 -14.10 -4.45 -15.86
C TRP A 53 -14.96 -5.08 -16.95
N ARG A 54 -14.99 -4.44 -18.12
CA ARG A 54 -15.74 -4.90 -19.32
C ARG A 54 -14.92 -5.82 -20.23
N LYS A 55 -13.62 -5.97 -19.95
CA LYS A 55 -12.68 -6.77 -20.72
C LYS A 55 -11.66 -7.40 -19.78
N ASP A 56 -11.11 -8.52 -20.23
CA ASP A 56 -9.98 -9.14 -19.56
C ASP A 56 -8.73 -8.27 -19.74
N ALA A 57 -8.26 -7.62 -18.67
CA ALA A 57 -7.04 -6.84 -18.69
C ALA A 57 -5.81 -7.72 -18.42
N ASP A 58 -4.74 -7.48 -19.17
CA ASP A 58 -3.55 -8.34 -19.21
C ASP A 58 -2.82 -8.45 -17.86
N ARG A 59 -2.67 -7.34 -17.14
CA ARG A 59 -1.93 -7.32 -15.87
C ARG A 59 -2.84 -7.77 -14.74
N LYS A 60 -2.36 -8.76 -14.00
CA LYS A 60 -2.99 -9.24 -12.76
C LYS A 60 -2.15 -8.89 -11.54
N ASP A 61 -2.83 -8.70 -10.43
CA ASP A 61 -2.23 -8.62 -9.12
C ASP A 61 -1.80 -10.03 -8.64
N PRO A 62 -1.14 -10.15 -7.47
CA PRO A 62 -0.66 -11.44 -6.95
C PRO A 62 -1.74 -12.50 -6.71
N HIS A 63 -3.03 -12.14 -6.68
CA HIS A 63 -4.16 -13.06 -6.52
C HIS A 63 -4.91 -13.35 -7.82
N GLY A 64 -4.49 -12.75 -8.94
CA GLY A 64 -5.11 -12.94 -10.24
C GLY A 64 -6.21 -11.92 -10.60
N TYR A 65 -6.47 -10.92 -9.75
CA TYR A 65 -7.41 -9.84 -10.06
C TYR A 65 -6.77 -8.81 -10.98
N TYR A 66 -7.57 -8.04 -11.73
CA TYR A 66 -7.04 -6.99 -12.59
C TYR A 66 -6.27 -5.95 -11.78
N ASP A 67 -5.02 -5.69 -12.15
CA ASP A 67 -4.15 -4.78 -11.39
C ASP A 67 -4.45 -3.32 -11.72
N PHE A 68 -5.58 -2.82 -11.21
CA PHE A 68 -5.99 -1.43 -11.31
C PHE A 68 -4.89 -0.50 -10.78
N ASN A 69 -4.31 -0.84 -9.62
CA ASN A 69 -3.26 -0.05 -8.97
C ASN A 69 -2.11 0.26 -9.94
N SER A 70 -1.51 -0.77 -10.53
CA SER A 70 -0.42 -0.60 -11.49
C SER A 70 -0.77 0.21 -12.74
N TYR A 71 -2.05 0.24 -13.14
CA TYR A 71 -2.46 0.97 -14.32
C TYR A 71 -2.85 2.42 -14.05
N ALA A 72 -3.32 2.72 -12.85
CA ALA A 72 -3.98 3.98 -12.54
C ALA A 72 -3.21 4.86 -11.54
N GLN A 73 -2.35 4.28 -10.69
CA GLN A 73 -1.67 5.03 -9.63
C GLN A 73 -0.69 6.05 -10.22
N GLU A 74 -0.89 7.33 -9.87
CA GLU A 74 0.03 8.42 -10.21
C GLU A 74 1.03 8.69 -9.08
N SER A 75 0.57 8.61 -7.83
CA SER A 75 1.39 8.80 -6.64
C SER A 75 0.91 7.94 -5.48
N SER A 76 1.84 7.65 -4.58
CA SER A 76 1.60 6.99 -3.29
C SER A 76 2.48 7.68 -2.24
N PHE A 77 1.88 8.11 -1.13
CA PHE A 77 2.59 8.83 -0.08
C PHE A 77 2.24 8.26 1.29
N VAL A 78 3.26 7.83 2.02
CA VAL A 78 3.12 7.26 3.36
C VAL A 78 3.45 8.31 4.41
N THR A 79 2.54 8.45 5.37
CA THR A 79 2.73 9.22 6.61
C THR A 79 2.45 8.32 7.81
N PRO A 80 2.73 8.76 9.05
CA PRO A 80 2.45 7.94 10.23
C PRO A 80 1.01 7.41 10.24
N GLU A 81 0.88 6.08 10.28
CA GLU A 81 -0.41 5.36 10.24
C GLU A 81 -1.26 5.56 8.99
N CYS A 82 -0.74 6.18 7.93
CA CYS A 82 -1.54 6.50 6.75
C CYS A 82 -0.81 6.23 5.43
N CYS A 83 -1.59 5.97 4.40
CA CYS A 83 -1.16 5.95 3.01
C CYS A 83 -2.18 6.71 2.16
N LEU A 84 -1.70 7.63 1.33
CA LEU A 84 -2.50 8.36 0.36
C LEU A 84 -2.09 7.93 -1.04
N ASP A 85 -3.00 7.30 -1.78
CA ASP A 85 -2.81 6.89 -3.16
C ASP A 85 -3.71 7.72 -4.09
N THR A 86 -3.14 8.24 -5.17
CA THR A 86 -3.88 9.02 -6.18
C THR A 86 -3.95 8.24 -7.48
N TYR A 87 -5.16 8.10 -8.03
CA TYR A 87 -5.44 7.31 -9.23
C TYR A 87 -6.08 8.13 -10.34
N ARG A 88 -5.57 7.95 -11.57
CA ARG A 88 -6.11 8.57 -12.77
C ARG A 88 -6.96 7.60 -13.59
N LEU A 89 -8.25 7.91 -13.72
CA LEU A 89 -9.25 7.20 -14.52
C LEU A 89 -9.22 7.60 -16.00
N GLY A 90 -8.02 7.63 -16.59
CA GLY A 90 -7.75 8.15 -17.93
C GLY A 90 -8.25 7.29 -19.09
N LYS A 91 -8.15 7.83 -20.31
CA LYS A 91 -8.57 7.15 -21.55
C LYS A 91 -7.90 5.79 -21.76
N THR A 92 -6.63 5.66 -21.36
CA THR A 92 -5.88 4.40 -21.51
C THR A 92 -6.45 3.30 -20.61
N LEU A 93 -6.84 3.63 -19.38
CA LEU A 93 -7.44 2.68 -18.45
C LEU A 93 -8.81 2.18 -18.96
N ARG A 94 -9.62 3.09 -19.50
CA ARG A 94 -10.90 2.72 -20.15
C ARG A 94 -10.71 1.81 -21.37
N LYS A 95 -9.67 2.06 -22.17
CA LYS A 95 -9.34 1.18 -23.32
C LYS A 95 -8.98 -0.24 -22.88
N ARG A 96 -8.30 -0.37 -21.73
CA ARG A 96 -7.94 -1.67 -21.12
C ARG A 96 -9.16 -2.42 -20.57
N GLY A 97 -10.25 -1.72 -20.28
CA GLY A 97 -11.53 -2.35 -19.96
C GLY A 97 -12.24 -1.80 -18.74
N LEU A 98 -11.59 -0.95 -17.93
CA LEU A 98 -12.24 -0.38 -16.76
C LEU A 98 -13.41 0.52 -17.16
N ASN A 99 -14.56 0.31 -16.54
CA ASN A 99 -15.70 1.18 -16.64
C ASN A 99 -15.61 2.33 -15.63
N SER A 100 -14.84 3.36 -15.97
CA SER A 100 -14.64 4.50 -15.05
C SER A 100 -15.91 5.24 -14.67
N ALA A 101 -16.96 5.22 -15.51
CA ALA A 101 -18.23 5.88 -15.20
C ALA A 101 -18.90 5.21 -13.99
N ASP A 102 -19.06 3.88 -14.04
CA ASP A 102 -19.64 3.12 -12.93
C ASP A 102 -18.76 3.19 -11.67
N VAL A 103 -17.43 3.23 -11.82
CA VAL A 103 -16.52 3.42 -10.65
C VAL A 103 -16.81 4.75 -9.95
N VAL A 104 -17.01 5.82 -10.72
CA VAL A 104 -17.31 7.14 -10.17
C VAL A 104 -18.71 7.18 -9.57
N GLU A 105 -19.70 6.58 -10.23
CA GLU A 105 -21.08 6.52 -9.77
C GLU A 105 -21.22 5.72 -8.46
N ASN A 106 -20.49 4.61 -8.34
CA ASN A 106 -20.59 3.68 -7.22
C ASN A 106 -19.44 3.80 -6.21
N ILE A 107 -18.71 4.92 -6.21
CA ILE A 107 -17.48 5.07 -5.40
C ILE A 107 -17.68 4.77 -3.90
N GLN A 108 -18.84 5.10 -3.36
CA GLN A 108 -19.19 4.84 -1.95
C GLN A 108 -19.50 3.37 -1.67
N GLU A 109 -20.09 2.65 -2.64
CA GLU A 109 -20.30 1.20 -2.54
C GLU A 109 -18.97 0.47 -2.59
N ILE A 110 -18.10 0.85 -3.54
CA ILE A 110 -16.73 0.32 -3.66
C ILE A 110 -15.96 0.55 -2.36
N GLU A 111 -16.03 1.74 -1.77
CA GLU A 111 -15.41 2.05 -0.48
C GLU A 111 -15.88 1.09 0.62
N SER A 112 -17.19 0.87 0.73
CA SER A 112 -17.75 -0.04 1.73
C SER A 112 -17.27 -1.48 1.51
N GLU A 113 -17.27 -1.96 0.28
CA GLU A 113 -16.81 -3.31 -0.06
C GLU A 113 -15.30 -3.50 0.20
N VAL A 114 -14.49 -2.47 -0.08
CA VAL A 114 -13.05 -2.46 0.22
C VAL A 114 -12.81 -2.58 1.72
N ASN A 115 -13.52 -1.80 2.53
CA ASN A 115 -13.39 -1.88 4.00
C ASN A 115 -13.82 -3.26 4.54
N VAL A 116 -14.92 -3.83 4.05
CA VAL A 116 -15.34 -5.20 4.42
C VAL A 116 -14.27 -6.23 4.06
N GLN A 117 -13.65 -6.11 2.88
CA GLN A 117 -12.58 -6.99 2.46
C GLN A 117 -11.32 -6.86 3.33
N LEU A 118 -10.98 -5.64 3.76
CA LEU A 118 -9.86 -5.38 4.66
C LEU A 118 -10.10 -5.96 6.06
N GLU A 119 -11.30 -5.78 6.62
CA GLU A 119 -11.68 -6.41 7.89
C GLU A 119 -11.54 -7.93 7.83
N HIS A 120 -12.01 -8.54 6.74
CA HIS A 120 -11.89 -9.98 6.51
C HIS A 120 -10.44 -10.45 6.52
N TRP A 121 -9.54 -9.75 5.83
CA TRP A 121 -8.12 -10.09 5.80
C TRP A 121 -7.43 -9.83 7.15
N LEU A 122 -7.72 -8.71 7.81
CA LEU A 122 -7.15 -8.38 9.13
C LEU A 122 -7.48 -9.44 10.18
N ALA A 123 -8.69 -9.99 10.18
CA ALA A 123 -9.12 -11.03 11.10
C ALA A 123 -8.24 -12.30 11.06
N ARG A 124 -7.46 -12.51 9.99
CA ARG A 124 -6.52 -13.63 9.88
C ARG A 124 -5.28 -13.45 10.75
N GLY A 125 -4.87 -12.21 11.03
CA GLY A 125 -3.66 -11.92 11.81
C GLY A 125 -2.38 -12.47 11.18
N SER A 126 -2.32 -12.63 9.85
CA SER A 126 -1.18 -13.21 9.14
C SER A 126 0.12 -12.44 9.35
N GLU A 127 1.25 -13.14 9.32
CA GLU A 127 2.57 -12.51 9.31
C GLU A 127 2.85 -11.82 7.97
N ILE A 128 3.65 -10.76 8.03
CA ILE A 128 4.19 -10.06 6.87
C ILE A 128 5.69 -10.36 6.82
N PHE A 129 6.14 -10.89 5.70
CA PHE A 129 7.54 -11.24 5.49
C PHE A 129 8.18 -10.36 4.44
N MET A 130 9.40 -9.91 4.71
CA MET A 130 10.27 -9.30 3.71
C MET A 130 11.30 -10.33 3.24
N ASN A 131 11.14 -10.79 2.00
CA ASN A 131 12.09 -11.70 1.36
C ASN A 131 13.16 -10.89 0.62
N CYS A 132 14.39 -10.90 1.15
CA CYS A 132 15.54 -10.21 0.58
C CYS A 132 16.36 -11.17 -0.30
N HIS A 133 16.54 -10.83 -1.57
CA HIS A 133 17.29 -11.63 -2.54
C HIS A 133 18.75 -11.17 -2.61
N GLY A 134 19.45 -11.26 -1.48
CA GLY A 134 20.84 -10.85 -1.33
C GLY A 134 21.08 -10.03 -0.06
N GLU A 135 22.31 -9.56 0.12
CA GLU A 135 22.78 -8.87 1.33
C GLU A 135 22.92 -7.35 1.15
N TYR A 136 22.85 -6.85 -0.09
CA TYR A 136 23.06 -5.44 -0.41
C TYR A 136 21.76 -4.63 -0.38
N LEU A 137 21.88 -3.33 -0.14
CA LEU A 137 20.74 -2.40 -0.15
C LEU A 137 20.01 -2.36 -1.49
N THR A 138 20.73 -2.59 -2.59
CA THR A 138 20.22 -2.58 -3.97
C THR A 138 19.62 -3.90 -4.42
N ASP A 139 19.73 -4.95 -3.60
CA ASP A 139 19.18 -6.26 -3.94
C ASP A 139 17.65 -6.22 -3.87
N SER A 140 17.02 -7.06 -4.69
CA SER A 140 15.56 -7.10 -4.78
C SER A 140 14.93 -7.55 -3.46
N ARG A 141 13.82 -6.92 -3.10
CA ARG A 141 13.04 -7.24 -1.90
C ARG A 141 11.59 -7.44 -2.29
N TYR A 142 10.98 -8.43 -1.65
CA TYR A 142 9.59 -8.79 -1.89
C TYR A 142 8.84 -8.83 -0.57
N TRP A 143 7.81 -8.00 -0.46
CA TRP A 143 6.81 -8.07 0.58
C TRP A 143 5.92 -9.29 0.34
N GLN A 144 5.62 -10.05 1.39
CA GLN A 144 4.79 -11.24 1.33
C GLN A 144 3.78 -11.29 2.46
N CYS A 145 2.53 -11.65 2.16
CA CYS A 145 1.50 -11.89 3.16
C CYS A 145 0.47 -12.90 2.66
N ASP A 146 0.11 -13.86 3.51
CA ASP A 146 -1.00 -14.79 3.20
C ASP A 146 -2.33 -14.17 3.62
N LEU A 147 -3.12 -13.76 2.63
CA LEU A 147 -4.44 -13.16 2.83
C LEU A 147 -5.59 -14.19 2.76
N GLY A 148 -5.27 -15.48 2.61
CA GLY A 148 -6.28 -16.53 2.48
C GLY A 148 -6.91 -16.60 1.09
N GLU A 149 -6.28 -15.97 0.11
CA GLU A 149 -6.64 -16.06 -1.30
C GLU A 149 -6.01 -17.32 -1.93
N VAL A 150 -6.13 -17.46 -3.26
CA VAL A 150 -5.59 -18.61 -4.00
C VAL A 150 -4.07 -18.76 -3.83
N SER A 151 -3.36 -17.66 -3.64
CA SER A 151 -1.91 -17.60 -3.47
C SER A 151 -1.52 -16.58 -2.41
N THR A 152 -0.36 -16.76 -1.80
CA THR A 152 0.29 -15.73 -0.99
C THR A 152 0.55 -14.49 -1.86
N ALA A 153 0.20 -13.31 -1.36
CA ALA A 153 0.53 -12.07 -2.03
C ALA A 153 2.05 -11.87 -2.02
N ILE A 154 2.66 -11.60 -3.17
CA ILE A 154 4.10 -11.30 -3.31
C ILE A 154 4.25 -10.03 -4.13
N ILE A 155 4.78 -8.97 -3.52
CA ILE A 155 4.88 -7.64 -4.12
C ILE A 155 6.35 -7.17 -4.07
N PRO A 156 6.95 -6.76 -5.20
CA PRO A 156 8.28 -6.15 -5.17
C PRO A 156 8.20 -4.82 -4.40
N CYS A 157 8.85 -4.76 -3.24
CA CYS A 157 8.83 -3.58 -2.39
C CYS A 157 10.10 -3.51 -1.53
N GLY A 158 10.76 -2.35 -1.54
CA GLY A 158 12.01 -2.11 -0.81
C GLY A 158 11.87 -1.32 0.47
N GLY A 159 10.64 -0.94 0.85
CA GLY A 159 10.37 -0.13 2.05
C GLY A 159 10.31 -0.97 3.33
N THR A 160 9.99 -0.29 4.43
CA THR A 160 9.75 -0.93 5.72
C THR A 160 8.27 -1.26 5.90
N HIS A 161 7.98 -2.34 6.62
CA HIS A 161 6.63 -2.89 6.80
C HIS A 161 6.41 -3.35 8.24
N ALA A 162 5.14 -3.45 8.64
CA ALA A 162 4.74 -4.07 9.89
C ALA A 162 5.14 -5.56 9.89
N ALA A 163 5.31 -6.16 11.07
CA ALA A 163 5.65 -7.59 11.14
C ALA A 163 4.46 -8.51 10.81
N GLY A 164 3.24 -7.97 10.81
CA GLY A 164 2.05 -8.72 10.47
C GLY A 164 0.77 -7.90 10.58
N LEU A 165 -0.32 -8.50 10.13
CA LEU A 165 -1.66 -7.92 10.21
C LEU A 165 -2.09 -7.69 11.66
N PHE A 166 -1.59 -8.49 12.60
CA PHE A 166 -1.89 -8.37 14.03
C PHE A 166 -1.41 -7.05 14.68
N GLU A 167 -0.53 -6.29 14.03
CA GLU A 167 -0.12 -4.95 14.49
C GLU A 167 -1.17 -3.87 14.19
N MET A 168 -2.18 -4.18 13.38
CA MET A 168 -3.20 -3.24 12.92
C MET A 168 -4.54 -3.74 13.45
N LYS A 169 -5.15 -2.96 14.36
CA LYS A 169 -6.49 -3.27 14.87
C LYS A 169 -7.54 -3.06 13.79
N GLU A 170 -7.34 -2.04 12.97
CA GLU A 170 -8.27 -1.63 11.92
C GLU A 170 -7.46 -0.96 10.80
N ILE A 171 -7.94 -1.15 9.57
CA ILE A 171 -7.54 -0.36 8.41
C ILE A 171 -8.85 0.19 7.83
N ALA A 172 -8.96 1.51 7.77
CA ALA A 172 -10.09 2.22 7.18
C ALA A 172 -9.64 2.87 5.87
N VAL A 173 -10.45 2.70 4.83
CA VAL A 173 -10.27 3.35 3.52
C VAL A 173 -11.40 4.35 3.30
N THR A 174 -11.05 5.54 2.83
CA THR A 174 -11.98 6.51 2.25
C THR A 174 -11.60 6.77 0.81
N LEU A 175 -12.57 6.65 -0.11
CA LEU A 175 -12.41 6.95 -1.53
C LEU A 175 -13.01 8.31 -1.85
N VAL A 176 -12.16 9.23 -2.31
CA VAL A 176 -12.54 10.61 -2.60
C VAL A 176 -12.44 10.87 -4.10
N LEU A 177 -13.54 11.33 -4.71
CA LEU A 177 -13.53 11.83 -6.07
C LEU A 177 -13.04 13.29 -6.06
N LEU A 178 -11.86 13.54 -6.61
CA LEU A 178 -11.33 14.91 -6.73
C LEU A 178 -11.89 15.63 -7.96
N ASP A 179 -11.99 14.90 -9.07
CA ASP A 179 -12.55 15.35 -10.34
C ASP A 179 -13.07 14.16 -11.15
N GLU A 180 -13.69 14.40 -12.31
CA GLU A 180 -14.28 13.35 -13.17
C GLU A 180 -13.33 12.20 -13.56
N GLN A 181 -12.02 12.38 -13.40
CA GLN A 181 -11.00 11.43 -13.79
C GLN A 181 -9.96 11.16 -12.70
N THR A 182 -10.12 11.68 -11.49
CA THR A 182 -9.14 11.51 -10.41
C THR A 182 -9.85 11.09 -9.13
N ILE A 183 -9.42 9.95 -8.58
CA ILE A 183 -9.84 9.50 -7.25
C ILE A 183 -8.62 9.39 -6.36
N GLU A 184 -8.81 9.63 -5.07
CA GLU A 184 -7.83 9.33 -4.03
C GLU A 184 -8.35 8.21 -3.14
N MET A 185 -7.44 7.37 -2.66
CA MET A 185 -7.68 6.39 -1.61
C MET A 185 -6.88 6.79 -0.39
N HIS A 186 -7.61 7.18 0.66
CA HIS A 186 -7.06 7.57 1.95
C HIS A 186 -7.13 6.35 2.85
N THR A 187 -5.98 5.73 3.10
CA THR A 187 -5.87 4.56 3.98
C THR A 187 -5.36 5.01 5.33
N GLN A 188 -6.11 4.71 6.39
CA GLN A 188 -5.75 5.03 7.77
C GLN A 188 -5.70 3.76 8.63
N VAL A 189 -4.71 3.68 9.50
CA VAL A 189 -4.48 2.56 10.41
C VAL A 189 -4.83 2.97 11.85
N THR A 190 -5.61 2.12 12.51
CA THR A 190 -5.65 2.12 13.98
C THR A 190 -4.66 1.05 14.47
N PRO A 191 -3.54 1.41 15.10
CA PRO A 191 -2.55 0.44 15.54
C PRO A 191 -3.09 -0.42 16.69
N ASN A 192 -2.71 -1.69 16.71
CA ASN A 192 -2.93 -2.56 17.86
C ASN A 192 -1.83 -2.34 18.89
N ARG A 193 -2.18 -1.71 20.03
CA ARG A 193 -1.22 -1.33 21.09
C ARG A 193 -1.04 -2.39 22.18
N GLU A 194 -1.65 -3.56 22.02
CA GLU A 194 -1.62 -4.63 23.03
C GLU A 194 -0.35 -5.53 22.96
N LYS A 195 0.75 -5.04 22.36
CA LYS A 195 2.06 -5.72 22.34
C LYS A 195 3.20 -4.77 22.60
#